data_AF-A0A0B7BKU5-F1
#
_entry.id   AF-A0A0B7BKU5-F1
#
_cell.length_a   1.000
_cell.length_b   1.000
_cell.length_c   1.000
_cell.angle_alpha   90.00
_cell.angle_beta   90.00
_cell.angle_gamma   90.00
#
_symmetry.space_group_name_H-M   'P 1'
#
loop_
_entity.id
_entity.type
_entity.pdbx_description
1 polymer ?
#
loop_
_entity_poly.entity_id
_entity_poly.type
_entity_poly.pdbx_seq_one_letter_code
_entity_poly.pdbx_strand_id
1 'polypeptide(L)'
;RRKTYLKDFCVATPEEFVKSFGGNVTINKVLIANNGIAAVKCMRSVRRWAYEMFRNERAIKFVVMVTPEDLKANAEYIRMADQYVPVPGGTNNNNYANVELILDIAKRIPVQAVWAGWGHASENPKLPELL
;
A
#
# COMPACT_ATOMS: atom_id res chain seq x y z
N ARG A 1 -21.07 -4.72 -28.97
CA ARG A 1 -21.33 -5.77 -27.95
C ARG A 1 -20.43 -5.54 -26.75
N ARG A 2 -20.91 -4.89 -25.68
CA ARG A 2 -20.19 -4.81 -24.40
C ARG A 2 -20.14 -6.21 -23.81
N LYS A 3 -18.95 -6.77 -23.73
CA LYS A 3 -18.65 -8.05 -23.11
C LYS A 3 -18.85 -7.91 -21.58
N THR A 4 -19.98 -8.39 -21.06
CA THR A 4 -20.26 -8.56 -19.62
C THR A 4 -19.48 -9.76 -19.08
N TYR A 5 -18.35 -9.56 -18.41
CA TYR A 5 -17.52 -10.67 -17.89
C TYR A 5 -17.21 -10.65 -16.38
N LEU A 6 -17.83 -9.79 -15.57
CA LEU A 6 -17.34 -9.60 -14.18
C LEU A 6 -18.44 -9.41 -13.13
N LYS A 7 -19.54 -10.17 -13.16
CA LYS A 7 -20.57 -10.02 -12.10
C LYS A 7 -20.66 -11.11 -11.05
N ASP A 8 -20.07 -12.30 -11.25
CA ASP A 8 -20.37 -13.44 -10.36
C ASP A 8 -19.15 -14.18 -9.78
N PHE A 9 -17.97 -13.54 -9.69
CA PHE A 9 -16.82 -14.11 -8.97
C PHE A 9 -16.61 -13.39 -7.64
N CYS A 10 -17.44 -13.71 -6.65
CA CYS A 10 -17.11 -13.42 -5.26
C CYS A 10 -16.16 -14.53 -4.77
N VAL A 11 -14.86 -14.33 -4.96
CA VAL A 11 -13.85 -15.18 -4.30
C VAL A 11 -13.72 -14.75 -2.84
N ALA A 12 -13.50 -15.70 -1.94
CA ALA A 12 -13.55 -15.40 -0.50
C ALA A 12 -12.29 -14.69 -0.02
N THR A 13 -11.14 -14.92 -0.66
CA THR A 13 -9.84 -14.42 -0.20
C THR A 13 -8.90 -13.99 -1.34
N PRO A 14 -7.94 -13.07 -1.08
CA PRO A 14 -6.88 -12.74 -2.03
C PRO A 14 -6.09 -13.95 -2.52
N GLU A 15 -5.87 -14.95 -1.67
CA GLU A 15 -5.16 -16.20 -1.99
C GLU A 15 -5.90 -17.00 -3.07
N GLU A 16 -7.21 -17.18 -2.90
CA GLU A 16 -8.07 -17.85 -3.90
C GLU A 16 -8.15 -17.06 -5.21
N PHE A 17 -8.25 -15.72 -5.12
CA PHE A 17 -8.23 -14.86 -6.30
C PHE A 17 -6.95 -15.04 -7.10
N VAL A 18 -5.79 -14.92 -6.45
CA VAL A 18 -4.49 -15.05 -7.11
C VAL A 18 -4.37 -16.41 -7.78
N LYS A 19 -4.73 -17.50 -7.09
CA LYS A 19 -4.71 -18.85 -7.67
C LYS A 19 -5.64 -18.99 -8.89
N SER A 20 -6.88 -18.48 -8.78
CA SER A 20 -7.91 -18.63 -9.82
C SER A 20 -7.60 -17.82 -11.09
N PHE A 21 -6.89 -16.69 -10.93
CA PHE A 21 -6.49 -15.82 -12.03
C PHE A 21 -5.06 -16.09 -12.53
N GLY A 22 -4.41 -17.18 -12.07
CA GLY A 22 -3.09 -17.61 -12.56
C GLY A 22 -1.91 -16.78 -12.05
N GLY A 23 -2.06 -16.11 -10.90
CA GLY A 23 -0.97 -15.41 -10.23
C GLY A 23 -0.14 -16.32 -9.32
N ASN A 24 1.09 -15.87 -9.02
CA ASN A 24 2.08 -16.68 -8.29
C ASN A 24 2.37 -16.20 -6.86
N VAL A 25 2.06 -14.94 -6.56
CA VAL A 25 2.37 -14.32 -5.27
C VAL A 25 1.13 -13.59 -4.76
N THR A 26 0.72 -13.90 -3.53
CA THR A 26 -0.40 -13.20 -2.89
C THR A 26 0.10 -12.02 -2.08
N ILE A 27 -0.43 -10.85 -2.38
CA ILE A 27 -0.18 -9.61 -1.64
C ILE A 27 -1.44 -9.29 -0.84
N ASN A 28 -1.38 -9.45 0.47
CA ASN A 28 -2.48 -9.13 1.38
C ASN A 28 -2.16 -7.96 2.33
N LYS A 29 -0.90 -7.49 2.35
CA LYS A 29 -0.45 -6.33 3.12
C LYS A 29 0.59 -5.52 2.34
N VAL A 30 0.34 -4.21 2.24
CA VAL A 30 1.15 -3.27 1.48
C VAL A 30 1.68 -2.17 2.40
N LEU A 31 2.99 -1.90 2.34
CA LEU A 31 3.60 -0.70 2.90
C LEU A 31 3.46 0.45 1.90
N ILE A 32 2.90 1.58 2.32
CA ILE A 32 2.89 2.81 1.54
C ILE A 32 4.08 3.68 1.95
N ALA A 33 5.03 3.80 1.03
CA ALA A 33 6.21 4.66 1.14
C ALA A 33 5.94 6.06 0.55
N ASN A 34 4.81 6.64 0.94
CA ASN A 34 4.34 7.95 0.49
C ASN A 34 3.37 8.53 1.54
N ASN A 35 3.01 9.81 1.41
CA ASN A 35 2.04 10.48 2.26
C ASN A 35 0.95 11.19 1.41
N GLY A 36 0.19 12.08 2.04
CA GLY A 36 -0.74 12.98 1.37
C GLY A 36 -1.73 12.30 0.41
N ILE A 37 -1.94 12.93 -0.74
CA ILE A 37 -2.95 12.52 -1.73
C ILE A 37 -2.61 11.16 -2.35
N ALA A 38 -1.32 10.84 -2.53
CA ALA A 38 -0.88 9.57 -3.09
C ALA A 38 -1.36 8.40 -2.23
N ALA A 39 -1.08 8.47 -0.92
CA ALA A 39 -1.48 7.45 0.03
C ALA A 39 -3.01 7.30 0.10
N VAL A 40 -3.75 8.41 0.19
CA VAL A 40 -5.22 8.39 0.20
C VAL A 40 -5.80 7.75 -1.06
N LYS A 41 -5.33 8.17 -2.24
CA LYS A 41 -5.86 7.68 -3.51
C LYS A 41 -5.57 6.19 -3.69
N CYS A 42 -4.38 5.73 -3.32
CA CYS A 42 -4.01 4.32 -3.37
C CYS A 42 -4.97 3.48 -2.51
N MET A 43 -5.07 3.82 -1.21
CA MET A 43 -5.95 3.09 -0.29
C MET A 43 -7.41 3.10 -0.73
N ARG A 44 -7.97 4.26 -1.10
CA ARG A 44 -9.38 4.32 -1.56
C ARG A 44 -9.62 3.45 -2.78
N SER A 45 -8.69 3.45 -3.74
CA SER A 45 -8.86 2.71 -5.00
C SER A 45 -8.78 1.21 -4.76
N VAL A 46 -7.78 0.76 -4.00
CA VAL A 46 -7.60 -0.66 -3.69
C VAL A 46 -8.72 -1.17 -2.79
N ARG A 47 -9.13 -0.42 -1.77
CA ARG A 47 -10.24 -0.81 -0.89
C ARG A 47 -11.58 -0.90 -1.64
N ARG A 48 -11.84 0.03 -2.56
CA ARG A 48 -13.02 -0.04 -3.43
C ARG A 48 -13.00 -1.32 -4.27
N TRP A 49 -11.89 -1.59 -4.95
CA TRP A 49 -11.73 -2.82 -5.73
C TRP A 49 -11.85 -4.07 -4.85
N ALA A 50 -11.21 -4.08 -3.67
CA ALA A 50 -11.28 -5.19 -2.73
C ALA A 50 -12.71 -5.44 -2.24
N TYR A 51 -13.49 -4.38 -2.00
CA TYR A 51 -14.91 -4.52 -1.66
C TYR A 51 -15.74 -5.06 -2.83
N GLU A 52 -15.47 -4.61 -4.06
CA GLU A 52 -16.14 -5.11 -5.26
C GLU A 52 -15.84 -6.61 -5.52
N MET A 53 -14.62 -7.08 -5.22
CA MET A 53 -14.17 -8.45 -5.46
C MET A 53 -14.45 -9.43 -4.30
N PHE A 54 -14.18 -9.01 -3.06
CA PHE A 54 -14.18 -9.87 -1.87
C PHE A 54 -15.32 -9.57 -0.90
N ARG A 55 -16.14 -8.53 -1.17
CA ARG A 55 -17.08 -7.95 -0.18
C ARG A 55 -16.42 -7.56 1.14
N ASN A 56 -15.11 -7.30 1.08
CA ASN A 56 -14.28 -6.93 2.21
C ASN A 56 -13.29 -5.85 1.77
N GLU A 57 -13.54 -4.60 2.15
CA GLU A 57 -12.67 -3.47 1.82
C GLU A 57 -11.26 -3.61 2.45
N ARG A 58 -11.12 -4.41 3.52
CA ARG A 58 -9.85 -4.67 4.21
C ARG A 58 -9.23 -6.01 3.84
N ALA A 59 -9.64 -6.61 2.72
CA ALA A 59 -8.98 -7.80 2.20
C ALA A 59 -7.48 -7.55 1.90
N ILE A 60 -7.14 -6.30 1.55
CA ILE A 60 -5.76 -5.81 1.44
C ILE A 60 -5.52 -4.80 2.56
N LYS A 61 -4.55 -5.10 3.42
CA LYS A 61 -4.17 -4.27 4.58
C LYS A 61 -3.11 -3.25 4.19
N PHE A 62 -3.17 -2.07 4.78
CA PHE A 62 -2.21 -1.00 4.55
C PHE A 62 -1.43 -0.62 5.80
N VAL A 63 -0.10 -0.60 5.64
CA VAL A 63 0.84 -0.02 6.59
C VAL A 63 1.33 1.29 6.00
N VAL A 64 1.32 2.39 6.76
CA VAL A 64 1.78 3.70 6.27
C VAL A 64 2.95 4.22 7.10
N MET A 65 3.91 4.88 6.45
CA MET A 65 4.97 5.64 7.12
C MET A 65 4.42 7.01 7.53
N VAL A 66 4.69 7.45 8.77
CA VAL A 66 4.13 8.70 9.31
C VAL A 66 5.19 9.55 9.98
N THR A 67 5.39 10.75 9.46
CA THR A 67 6.24 11.77 10.09
C THR A 67 5.53 12.48 11.24
N PRO A 68 6.26 13.09 12.19
CA PRO A 68 5.67 13.98 13.20
C PRO A 68 4.84 15.12 12.59
N GLU A 69 5.26 15.64 11.44
CA GLU A 69 4.59 16.71 10.71
C GLU A 69 3.23 16.25 10.15
N ASP A 70 3.18 15.08 9.52
CA ASP A 70 1.93 14.48 9.05
C ASP A 70 0.97 14.19 10.21
N LEU A 71 1.49 13.71 11.33
CA LEU A 71 0.70 13.44 12.53
C LEU A 71 0.13 14.74 13.13
N LYS A 72 0.95 15.79 13.21
CA LYS A 72 0.53 17.12 13.69
C LYS A 72 -0.49 17.76 12.75
N ALA A 73 -0.35 17.57 11.44
CA ALA A 73 -1.31 18.01 10.43
C ALA A 73 -2.58 17.15 10.41
N ASN A 74 -2.62 16.06 11.18
CA ASN A 74 -3.73 15.13 11.27
C ASN A 74 -4.13 14.58 9.89
N ALA A 75 -3.11 14.20 9.11
CA ALA A 75 -3.24 13.81 7.72
C ALA A 75 -4.20 12.62 7.54
N GLU A 76 -5.09 12.72 6.54
CA GLU A 76 -6.20 11.77 6.35
C GLU A 76 -5.72 10.33 6.18
N TYR A 77 -4.62 10.13 5.44
CA TYR A 77 -4.09 8.80 5.15
C TYR A 77 -3.74 8.01 6.43
N ILE A 78 -3.39 8.69 7.53
CA ILE A 78 -3.05 8.05 8.81
C ILE A 78 -4.28 7.32 9.38
N ARG A 79 -5.44 7.98 9.35
CA ARG A 79 -6.69 7.41 9.88
C ARG A 79 -7.26 6.33 8.97
N MET A 80 -6.93 6.39 7.68
CA MET A 80 -7.36 5.39 6.73
C MET A 80 -6.58 4.09 6.86
N ALA A 81 -5.30 4.13 7.20
CA ALA A 81 -4.44 2.96 7.26
C ALA A 81 -4.85 1.95 8.35
N ASP A 82 -4.48 0.69 8.17
CA ASP A 82 -4.71 -0.36 9.17
C ASP A 82 -3.65 -0.33 10.28
N GLN A 83 -2.43 0.12 9.93
CA GLN A 83 -1.31 0.32 10.84
C GLN A 83 -0.46 1.49 10.36
N TYR A 84 0.19 2.20 11.27
CA TYR A 84 1.20 3.19 10.90
C TYR A 84 2.53 2.93 11.61
N VAL A 85 3.60 3.46 11.02
CA VAL A 85 4.98 3.37 11.52
C VAL A 85 5.53 4.78 11.64
N PRO A 86 5.89 5.23 12.85
CA PRO A 86 6.57 6.50 13.02
C PRO A 86 7.92 6.49 12.30
N VAL A 87 8.20 7.54 11.53
CA VAL A 87 9.48 7.74 10.83
C VAL A 87 10.05 9.14 11.15
N PRO A 88 11.35 9.38 10.93
CA PRO A 88 11.94 10.70 11.19
C PRO A 88 11.25 11.82 10.40
N GLY A 89 11.13 13.00 11.03
CA GLY A 89 10.59 14.20 10.38
C GLY A 89 11.60 14.92 9.47
N GLY A 90 11.26 16.16 9.11
CA GLY A 90 12.06 17.00 8.22
C GLY A 90 11.94 16.60 6.74
N THR A 91 12.97 16.92 5.95
CA THR A 91 12.98 16.69 4.50
C THR A 91 12.80 15.22 4.13
N ASN A 92 12.23 14.95 2.95
CA ASN A 92 11.86 13.60 2.52
C ASN A 92 13.02 12.58 2.50
N ASN A 93 14.26 13.05 2.34
CA ASN A 93 15.48 12.22 2.39
C ASN A 93 15.65 11.48 3.73
N ASN A 94 14.97 11.92 4.80
CA ASN A 94 14.99 11.27 6.10
C ASN A 94 13.92 10.17 6.24
N ASN A 95 12.91 10.16 5.36
CA ASN A 95 11.70 9.34 5.50
C ASN A 95 11.28 8.70 4.16
N TYR A 96 10.33 9.29 3.44
CA TYR A 96 9.68 8.72 2.26
C TYR A 96 10.61 8.53 1.06
N ALA A 97 11.73 9.25 0.99
CA ALA A 97 12.74 9.10 -0.06
C ALA A 97 13.94 8.24 0.39
N ASN A 98 13.97 7.79 1.64
CA ASN A 98 15.05 6.99 2.20
C ASN A 98 14.80 5.50 1.93
N VAL A 99 15.43 4.96 0.88
CA VAL A 99 15.27 3.57 0.45
C VAL A 99 15.69 2.58 1.55
N GLU A 100 16.79 2.84 2.26
CA GLU A 100 17.26 1.95 3.33
C GLU A 100 16.26 1.87 4.48
N LEU A 101 15.66 3.00 4.85
CA LEU A 101 14.61 3.04 5.87
C LEU A 101 13.34 2.30 5.40
N ILE A 102 12.91 2.51 4.15
CA ILE A 102 11.76 1.80 3.59
C ILE A 102 11.99 0.29 3.64
N LEU A 103 13.20 -0.16 3.27
CA LEU A 103 13.60 -1.55 3.31
C LEU A 103 13.63 -2.11 4.74
N ASP A 104 14.19 -1.38 5.71
CA ASP A 104 14.18 -1.78 7.13
C ASP A 104 12.75 -1.99 7.63
N ILE A 105 11.85 -1.05 7.34
CA ILE A 105 10.44 -1.13 7.73
C ILE A 105 9.76 -2.33 7.06
N ALA A 106 9.99 -2.55 5.77
CA ALA A 106 9.43 -3.67 5.02
C ALA A 106 9.94 -5.03 5.50
N LYS A 107 11.17 -5.10 6.05
CA LYS A 107 11.72 -6.32 6.65
C LYS A 107 11.18 -6.59 8.05
N ARG A 108 11.07 -5.54 8.87
CA ARG A 108 10.57 -5.63 10.25
C ARG A 108 9.07 -5.90 10.32
N ILE A 109 8.32 -5.36 9.38
CA ILE A 109 6.88 -5.54 9.28
C ILE A 109 6.63 -6.47 8.11
N PRO A 110 6.02 -7.65 8.32
CA PRO A 110 5.82 -8.62 7.25
C PRO A 110 4.74 -8.12 6.28
N VAL A 111 5.14 -7.23 5.38
CA VAL A 111 4.43 -6.75 4.20
C VAL A 111 4.93 -7.55 2.99
N GLN A 112 4.08 -7.77 2.00
CA GLN A 112 4.47 -8.49 0.78
C GLN A 112 4.78 -7.54 -0.38
N ALA A 113 4.43 -6.26 -0.25
CA ALA A 113 4.69 -5.27 -1.28
C ALA A 113 4.88 -3.87 -0.68
N VAL A 114 5.59 -3.03 -1.43
CA VAL A 114 5.75 -1.61 -1.16
C VAL A 114 5.13 -0.82 -2.32
N TRP A 115 4.36 0.21 -2.00
CA TRP A 115 3.80 1.14 -2.97
C TRP A 115 4.37 2.54 -2.74
N ALA A 116 5.11 3.06 -3.73
CA ALA A 116 5.76 4.37 -3.64
C ALA A 116 4.97 5.49 -4.32
N GLY A 117 3.99 5.18 -5.19
CA GLY A 117 3.19 6.20 -5.86
C GLY A 117 4.01 7.12 -6.76
N TRP A 118 3.95 8.42 -6.52
CA TRP A 118 4.71 9.45 -7.23
C TRP A 118 5.48 10.34 -6.25
N GLY A 119 6.62 10.87 -6.70
CA GLY A 119 7.56 11.61 -5.86
C GLY A 119 8.32 10.71 -4.89
N HIS A 120 9.17 11.33 -4.07
CA HIS A 120 10.03 10.62 -3.11
C HIS A 120 10.90 9.54 -3.78
N ALA A 121 10.83 8.29 -3.31
CA ALA A 121 11.57 7.17 -3.88
C ALA A 121 10.88 6.51 -5.09
N SER A 122 9.77 7.05 -5.62
CA SER A 122 9.01 6.41 -6.70
C SER A 122 9.81 6.15 -7.98
N GLU A 123 10.81 6.99 -8.26
CA GLU A 123 11.67 6.91 -9.44
C GLU A 123 13.09 6.48 -9.10
N ASN A 124 13.35 6.06 -7.85
CA ASN A 124 14.66 5.60 -7.43
C ASN A 124 14.81 4.09 -7.74
N PRO A 125 15.69 3.70 -8.68
CA PRO A 125 15.84 2.29 -9.08
C PRO A 125 16.34 1.38 -7.94
N LYS A 126 17.01 1.95 -6.93
CA LYS A 126 17.46 1.18 -5.77
C LYS A 126 16.31 0.61 -4.96
N LEU A 127 15.13 1.25 -4.99
CA LEU A 127 13.98 0.79 -4.23
C LEU A 127 13.52 -0.60 -4.68
N PRO A 128 13.19 -0.85 -5.96
CA PRO A 128 12.85 -2.20 -6.41
C PRO A 128 14.05 -3.17 -6.44
N GLU A 129 15.29 -2.70 -6.56
CA GLU A 129 16.47 -3.58 -6.56
C GLU A 129 16.76 -4.23 -5.20
N LEU A 130 16.42 -3.55 -4.10
CA LEU A 130 16.72 -4.00 -2.74
C LEU A 130 15.57 -4.73 -2.03
N LEU A 131 14.35 -4.61 -2.55
CA LEU A 131 13.13 -5.27 -2.04
C LEU A 131 12.99 -6.69 -2.58
#